data_AF-A0A1V1NT91-F1
#
_entry.id   AF-A0A1V1NT91-F1
#
_cell.length_a   1.000
_cell.length_b   1.000
_cell.length_c   1.000
_cell.angle_alpha   90.00
_cell.angle_beta   90.00
_cell.angle_gamma   90.00
#
_symmetry.space_group_name_H-M   'P 1'
#
loop_
_entity.id
_entity.type
_entity.pdbx_description
1 polymer ?
#
loop_
_entity_poly.entity_id
_entity_poly.type
_entity_poly.pdbx_seq_one_letter_code
_entity_poly.pdbx_strand_id
1 'polypeptide(L)'
;MMTPGQTNQVTCDITGRIVDFEIQEGKGDLKGQIVKLKQEWEEVLDETPTMVFDRECYGGEFFNILIDNQIPFVTWEKHLDSNKLNKIDDKKNSEKI
;
A
#
# COMPACT_ATOMS: atom_id res chain seq x y z
N MET A 1 -21.14 -6.38 -11.95
CA MET A 1 -20.52 -7.50 -12.68
C MET A 1 -19.07 -7.15 -12.92
N MET A 2 -18.13 -8.06 -12.68
CA MET A 2 -16.74 -7.86 -13.12
C MET A 2 -16.67 -8.10 -14.63
N THR A 3 -16.20 -7.12 -15.39
CA THR A 3 -16.03 -7.25 -16.85
C THR A 3 -14.70 -7.95 -17.13
N PRO A 4 -14.67 -9.03 -17.93
CA PRO A 4 -13.42 -9.65 -18.34
C PRO A 4 -12.48 -8.63 -18.99
N GLY A 5 -11.21 -8.61 -18.59
CA GLY A 5 -10.24 -7.64 -19.10
C GLY A 5 -10.30 -6.25 -18.45
N GLN A 6 -11.06 -6.07 -17.37
CA GLN A 6 -11.02 -4.87 -16.54
C GLN A 6 -10.49 -5.20 -15.14
N THR A 7 -9.61 -4.34 -14.64
CA THR A 7 -9.13 -4.34 -13.26
C THR A 7 -9.77 -3.18 -12.51
N ASN A 8 -10.48 -3.51 -11.43
CA ASN A 8 -11.03 -2.53 -10.51
C ASN A 8 -10.10 -2.41 -9.32
N GLN A 9 -9.51 -1.24 -9.12
CA GLN A 9 -8.72 -0.89 -7.95
C GLN A 9 -9.60 -0.09 -6.99
N VAL A 10 -9.64 -0.50 -5.72
CA VAL A 10 -10.48 0.14 -4.71
C VAL A 10 -9.61 0.43 -3.51
N THR A 11 -9.63 1.69 -3.07
CA THR A 11 -8.90 2.15 -1.89
C THR A 11 -9.89 2.38 -0.77
N CYS A 12 -9.60 1.81 0.39
CA CYS A 12 -10.43 1.95 1.58
C CYS A 12 -9.67 2.62 2.71
N ASP A 13 -10.40 3.32 3.58
CA ASP A 13 -9.89 3.74 4.88
C ASP A 13 -9.81 2.56 5.87
N ILE A 14 -9.27 2.81 7.07
CA ILE A 14 -9.15 1.83 8.14
C ILE A 14 -10.50 1.26 8.62
N THR A 15 -11.62 1.96 8.37
CA THR A 15 -12.97 1.50 8.71
C THR A 15 -13.61 0.65 7.60
N GLY A 16 -12.92 0.49 6.47
CA GLY A 16 -13.39 -0.25 5.31
C GLY A 16 -14.29 0.58 4.38
N ARG A 17 -14.36 1.91 4.55
CA ARG A 17 -15.10 2.79 3.63
C ARG A 17 -14.26 3.04 2.39
N ILE A 18 -14.89 2.97 1.23
CA ILE A 18 -14.26 3.31 -0.05
C ILE A 18 -14.01 4.81 -0.07
N VAL A 19 -12.74 5.19 -0.20
CA VAL A 19 -12.30 6.59 -0.31
C VAL A 19 -11.85 6.92 -1.73
N ASP A 20 -11.46 5.92 -2.51
CA ASP A 20 -11.09 6.06 -3.91
C ASP A 20 -11.40 4.78 -4.70
N PHE A 21 -11.64 4.91 -6.00
CA PHE A 21 -11.76 3.78 -6.91
C PHE A 21 -11.27 4.17 -8.30
N GLU A 22 -10.60 3.23 -8.96
CA GLU A 22 -10.18 3.38 -10.34
C GLU A 22 -10.48 2.11 -11.13
N ILE A 23 -10.99 2.29 -12.35
CA ILE A 23 -11.26 1.19 -13.29
C ILE A 23 -10.26 1.32 -14.42
N GLN A 24 -9.45 0.29 -14.60
CA GLN A 24 -8.44 0.23 -15.65
C GLN A 24 -8.69 -0.97 -16.57
N GLU A 25 -8.39 -0.82 -17.85
CA GLU A 25 -8.39 -1.96 -18.78
C GLU A 25 -7.08 -2.77 -18.66
N GLY A 26 -7.16 -4.07 -18.92
CA GLY A 26 -6.04 -4.98 -18.88
C GLY A 26 -5.65 -5.41 -17.47
N LYS A 27 -4.34 -5.51 -17.18
CA LYS A 27 -3.83 -5.93 -15.87
C LYS A 27 -3.99 -4.85 -14.80
N GLY A 28 -4.11 -3.59 -15.22
CA GLY A 28 -4.02 -2.44 -14.35
C GLY A 28 -2.59 -2.16 -13.86
N ASP A 29 -2.41 -0.97 -13.30
CA ASP A 29 -1.19 -0.46 -12.70
C ASP A 29 -1.47 -0.05 -11.26
N LEU A 30 -1.27 -1.00 -10.34
CA LEU A 30 -1.46 -0.78 -8.90
C LEU A 30 -0.36 0.14 -8.32
N LYS A 31 0.86 0.03 -8.83
CA LYS A 31 2.01 0.78 -8.34
C LYS A 31 1.89 2.27 -8.69
N GLY A 32 1.53 2.56 -9.94
CA GLY A 32 1.26 3.93 -10.38
C GLY A 32 0.10 4.55 -9.61
N GLN A 33 -0.99 3.80 -9.37
CA GLN A 33 -2.15 4.31 -8.65
C GLN A 33 -1.82 4.69 -7.20
N ILE A 34 -1.00 3.92 -6.47
CA ILE A 34 -0.57 4.27 -5.10
C ILE A 34 0.20 5.60 -5.08
N VAL A 35 1.12 5.81 -6.03
CA VAL A 35 1.92 7.05 -6.10
C VAL A 35 1.04 8.24 -6.47
N LYS A 36 0.09 8.05 -7.39
CA LYS A 36 -0.88 9.07 -7.80
C LYS A 36 -1.79 9.49 -6.64
N LEU A 37 -2.32 8.53 -5.87
CA LEU A 37 -3.18 8.81 -4.72
C LEU A 37 -2.49 9.71 -3.69
N LYS A 38 -1.18 9.53 -3.45
CA LYS A 38 -0.44 10.43 -2.58
C LYS A 38 -0.51 11.88 -3.08
N GLN A 39 -0.25 12.10 -4.36
CA GLN A 39 -0.23 13.45 -4.95
C GLN A 39 -1.61 14.10 -4.88
N GLU A 40 -2.66 13.34 -5.16
CA GLU A 40 -4.05 13.83 -5.09
C GLU A 40 -4.47 14.17 -3.65
N TRP A 41 -4.00 13.41 -2.67
CA TRP A 41 -4.35 13.62 -1.27
C TRP A 41 -3.51 14.66 -0.55
N GLU A 42 -2.33 15.02 -1.06
CA GLU A 42 -1.47 16.09 -0.51
C GLU A 42 -2.19 17.43 -0.40
N GLU A 43 -3.08 17.73 -1.34
CA GLU A 43 -3.82 18.99 -1.35
C GLU A 43 -5.06 18.96 -0.44
N VAL A 44 -5.47 17.77 0.01
CA VAL A 44 -6.79 17.55 0.64
C VAL A 44 -6.67 17.12 2.11
N LEU A 45 -5.57 16.46 2.48
CA LEU A 45 -5.35 15.93 3.82
C LEU A 45 -4.24 16.71 4.54
N ASP A 46 -4.50 17.06 5.80
CA ASP A 46 -3.50 17.71 6.67
C ASP A 46 -2.30 16.78 6.97
N GLU A 47 -2.54 15.47 6.97
CA GLU A 47 -1.53 14.45 7.24
C GLU A 47 -1.44 13.45 6.09
N THR A 48 -0.22 12.97 5.84
CA THR A 48 0.01 11.96 4.81
C THR A 48 -0.42 10.58 5.32
N PRO A 49 -1.39 9.92 4.68
CA PRO A 49 -1.86 8.61 5.12
C PRO A 49 -0.82 7.53 4.81
N THR A 50 -0.80 6.50 5.66
CA THR A 50 0.01 5.29 5.44
C THR A 50 -0.67 4.37 4.43
N MET A 51 0.01 4.10 3.32
CA MET A 51 -0.50 3.22 2.27
C MET A 51 -0.32 1.75 2.67
N VAL A 52 -1.41 1.00 2.75
CA VAL A 52 -1.40 -0.44 3.11
C VAL A 52 -1.75 -1.27 1.89
N PHE A 53 -0.85 -2.15 1.48
CA PHE A 53 -1.04 -3.02 0.31
C PHE A 53 -0.40 -4.39 0.50
N ASP A 54 -0.94 -5.39 -0.21
CA ASP A 54 -0.44 -6.76 -0.10
C ASP A 54 0.86 -6.99 -0.89
N ARG A 55 1.20 -8.26 -1.09
CA ARG A 55 2.44 -8.69 -1.75
C ARG A 55 2.51 -8.35 -3.25
N GLU A 56 1.42 -7.97 -3.90
CA GLU A 56 1.40 -7.72 -5.37
C GLU A 56 2.26 -6.49 -5.74
N CYS A 57 2.43 -5.56 -4.80
CA CYS A 57 3.32 -4.41 -4.95
C CYS A 57 4.78 -4.70 -4.58
N TYR A 58 5.11 -5.90 -4.13
CA TYR A 58 6.45 -6.20 -3.60
C TYR A 58 7.55 -6.03 -4.66
N GLY A 59 8.57 -5.22 -4.35
CA GLY A 59 9.77 -5.08 -5.16
C GLY A 59 10.62 -3.89 -4.77
N GLY A 60 11.94 -4.08 -4.67
CA GLY A 60 12.87 -3.06 -4.19
C GLY A 60 12.86 -1.75 -4.98
N GLU A 61 12.69 -1.80 -6.30
CA GLU A 61 12.55 -0.60 -7.14
C GLU A 61 11.32 0.21 -6.74
N PHE A 62 10.20 -0.46 -6.47
CA PHE A 62 8.97 0.22 -6.03
C PHE A 62 9.12 0.80 -4.62
N PHE A 63 9.79 0.09 -3.72
CA PHE A 63 10.05 0.60 -2.37
C PHE A 63 10.94 1.85 -2.40
N ASN A 64 11.96 1.89 -3.27
CA ASN A 64 12.77 3.10 -3.45
C ASN A 64 11.93 4.27 -3.95
N ILE A 65 11.02 4.03 -4.91
CA ILE A 65 10.08 5.07 -5.36
C ILE A 65 9.25 5.60 -4.20
N LEU A 66 8.69 4.74 -3.35
CA LEU A 66 7.89 5.18 -2.20
C LEU A 66 8.71 5.99 -1.19
N ILE A 67 9.95 5.55 -0.91
CA ILE A 67 10.87 6.25 -0.01
C ILE A 67 11.24 7.63 -0.57
N ASP A 68 11.62 7.71 -1.85
CA ASP A 68 12.02 8.96 -2.51
C ASP A 68 10.87 9.97 -2.58
N ASN A 69 9.63 9.47 -2.69
CA ASN A 69 8.40 10.30 -2.68
C ASN A 69 7.84 10.53 -1.26
N GLN A 70 8.54 10.12 -0.20
CA GLN A 70 8.10 10.27 1.19
C GLN A 70 6.70 9.69 1.47
N ILE A 71 6.36 8.58 0.81
CA ILE A 71 5.10 7.87 0.99
C ILE A 71 5.28 6.86 2.12
N PRO A 72 4.67 7.05 3.30
CA PRO A 72 4.67 6.03 4.34
C PRO A 72 3.85 4.82 3.87
N PHE A 73 4.36 3.61 4.07
CA PHE A 73 3.70 2.40 3.61
C PHE A 73 3.89 1.21 4.55
N VAL A 74 2.91 0.29 4.50
CA VAL A 74 2.96 -1.03 5.11
C VAL A 74 2.67 -2.05 4.03
N THR A 75 3.54 -3.05 3.90
CA THR A 75 3.39 -4.12 2.92
C THR A 75 3.74 -5.47 3.50
N TRP A 76 3.26 -6.51 2.84
CA TRP A 76 3.60 -7.88 3.20
C TRP A 76 4.96 -8.26 2.63
N GLU A 77 5.86 -8.69 3.51
CA GLU A 77 7.16 -9.23 3.13
C GLU A 77 6.98 -10.59 2.45
N LYS A 78 7.27 -10.65 1.14
CA LYS A 78 7.07 -11.86 0.32
C LYS A 78 8.03 -13.00 0.70
N HIS A 79 9.23 -12.68 1.17
CA HIS A 79 10.30 -13.64 1.45
C HIS A 79 10.65 -13.70 2.94
N LEU A 80 9.63 -13.61 3.79
CA LEU A 80 9.77 -13.58 5.24
C LEU A 80 10.59 -14.77 5.77
N ASP A 81 11.73 -14.49 6.40
CA ASP A 81 12.51 -15.48 7.15
C ASP A 81 11.91 -15.63 8.55
N SER A 82 11.06 -16.63 8.72
CA SER A 82 10.36 -16.89 9.99
C SER A 82 11.33 -17.15 11.16
N ASN A 83 12.52 -17.67 10.89
CA ASN A 83 13.53 -17.90 11.94
C ASN A 83 14.14 -16.60 12.45
N LYS A 84 14.31 -15.60 11.57
CA LYS A 84 14.72 -14.25 11.99
C LYS A 84 13.60 -13.55 12.73
N LEU A 85 12.37 -13.64 12.24
CA LEU A 85 11.21 -12.99 12.87
C LEU A 85 11.02 -13.48 14.31
N ASN A 86 11.05 -14.80 14.55
CA ASN A 86 10.89 -15.39 15.89
C ASN A 86 12.00 -15.02 16.89
N LYS A 87 13.12 -14.45 16.41
CA LYS A 87 14.21 -13.96 17.27
C LYS A 87 14.06 -12.48 17.63
N ILE A 88 13.13 -11.77 17.00
CA ILE A 88 12.81 -10.39 17.34
C ILE A 88 11.97 -10.41 18.60
N ASP A 89 12.33 -9.60 19.59
CA ASP A 89 11.55 -9.45 20.82
C ASP A 89 10.27 -8.64 20.54
N ASP A 90 9.12 -9.29 20.68
CA ASP A 90 7.80 -8.67 20.51
C ASP A 90 7.62 -7.41 21.36
N LYS A 91 8.24 -7.37 22.56
CA LYS A 91 8.15 -6.21 23.47
C LYS A 91 8.87 -4.97 22.95
N LYS A 92 9.79 -5.13 21.99
CA LYS A 92 10.57 -4.01 21.44
C LYS A 92 9.81 -3.26 20.34
N ASN A 93 8.81 -3.89 19.73
CA ASN A 93 8.02 -3.34 18.62
C ASN A 93 6.53 -3.21 18.95
N SER A 94 6.15 -3.30 20.22
CA SER A 94 4.78 -2.99 20.64
C SER A 94 4.56 -1.48 20.63
N GLU A 95 3.65 -1.01 19.80
CA GLU A 95 3.11 0.35 19.95
C GLU A 95 2.33 0.42 21.27
N LYS A 96 2.62 1.44 22.09
CA LYS A 96 1.75 1.79 23.21
C LYS A 96 0.52 2.46 22.62
N ILE A 97 -0.58 1.71 22.57
CA ILE A 97 -1.94 2.22 22.32
C ILE A 97 -2.35 3.08 23.52
#